data_AF-A0A251V2X6-F1
#
_entry.id   AF-A0A251V2X6-F1
#
_cell.length_a   1.000
_cell.length_b   1.000
_cell.length_c   1.000
_cell.angle_alpha   90.00
_cell.angle_beta   90.00
_cell.angle_gamma   90.00
#
_symmetry.space_group_name_H-M   'P 1'
#
loop_
_entity.id
_entity.type
_entity.pdbx_description
1 polymer ?
#
loop_
_entity_poly.entity_id
_entity_poly.type
_entity_poly.pdbx_seq_one_letter_code
_entity_poly.pdbx_strand_id
1 'polypeptide(L)'
;MCEILWSGPQPNPGRGPSKRGVGLPFGGDVTKRLLKDNNLDLVVRSHEVKDEGYEIEHDGKLMTVFSAPNYCDQERREKNHQCDLLETLLEFVEVVDLS
;
A
#
# COMPACT_ATOMS: atom_id res chain seq x y z
N MET A 1 2.80 1.91 16.73
CA MET A 1 3.79 2.23 15.68
C MET A 1 4.08 1.05 14.75
N CYS A 2 4.19 -0.18 15.25
CA CYS A 2 4.45 -1.38 14.42
C CYS A 2 3.38 -1.65 13.33
N GLU A 3 2.09 -1.48 13.63
CA GLU A 3 1.01 -1.75 12.65
C GLU A 3 1.03 -0.82 11.43
N ILE A 4 1.45 0.45 11.58
CA ILE A 4 1.51 1.39 10.46
C ILE A 4 2.58 0.96 9.45
N LEU A 5 3.68 0.40 9.93
CA LEU A 5 4.83 0.02 9.10
C LEU A 5 4.69 -1.38 8.47
N TRP A 6 3.98 -2.30 9.14
CA TRP A 6 4.04 -3.73 8.81
C TRP A 6 2.68 -4.36 8.46
N SER A 7 1.57 -3.68 8.69
CA SER A 7 0.26 -4.19 8.27
C SER A 7 0.13 -4.14 6.74
N GLY A 8 -0.67 -5.04 6.17
CA GLY A 8 -0.91 -5.19 4.74
C GLY A 8 -2.40 -5.34 4.43
N PRO A 9 -2.86 -5.01 3.21
CA PRO A 9 -4.22 -5.32 2.79
C PRO A 9 -4.43 -6.84 2.68
N GLN A 10 -5.68 -7.29 2.78
CA GLN A 10 -6.07 -8.66 2.48
C GLN A 10 -7.44 -8.68 1.79
N PRO A 11 -7.73 -9.68 0.93
CA PRO A 11 -9.00 -9.74 0.20
C PRO A 11 -10.20 -10.02 1.11
N ASN A 12 -9.99 -10.72 2.23
CA ASN A 12 -11.07 -11.09 3.15
C ASN A 12 -11.39 -9.95 4.13
N PRO A 13 -12.67 -9.76 4.51
CA PRO A 13 -13.03 -8.79 5.53
C PRO A 13 -12.38 -9.06 6.90
N GLY A 14 -12.30 -8.01 7.72
CA GLY A 14 -11.82 -8.06 9.09
C GLY A 14 -10.30 -7.94 9.21
N ARG A 15 -9.77 -8.40 10.34
CA ARG A 15 -8.34 -8.42 10.65
C ARG A 15 -7.89 -9.86 10.81
N GLY A 16 -6.68 -10.19 10.35
CA GLY A 16 -6.13 -11.55 10.38
C GLY A 16 -4.71 -11.62 10.94
N PRO A 17 -4.20 -12.82 11.24
CA PRO A 17 -2.80 -13.00 11.63
C PRO A 17 -1.87 -12.75 10.44
N SER A 18 -0.79 -12.00 10.67
CA SER A 18 0.21 -11.72 9.63
C SER A 18 1.05 -12.94 9.28
N LYS A 19 1.21 -13.21 7.99
CA LYS A 19 2.16 -14.21 7.47
C LYS A 19 3.62 -13.83 7.73
N ARG A 20 3.90 -12.55 7.98
CA ARG A 20 5.25 -12.01 8.26
C ARG A 20 5.63 -12.14 9.74
N GLY A 21 4.73 -12.62 10.60
CA GLY A 21 4.91 -12.65 12.05
C GLY A 21 4.84 -11.27 12.73
N VAL A 22 4.67 -10.20 11.94
CA VAL A 22 4.56 -8.81 12.40
C VAL A 22 3.53 -8.06 11.55
N GLY A 23 2.83 -7.09 12.16
CA GLY A 23 1.72 -6.37 11.53
C GLY A 23 0.39 -7.14 11.59
N LEU A 24 -0.65 -6.53 11.03
CA LEU A 24 -2.01 -7.05 11.07
C LEU A 24 -2.70 -6.86 9.71
N PRO A 25 -2.81 -7.92 8.88
CA PRO A 25 -3.62 -7.91 7.68
C PRO A 25 -5.02 -7.35 7.92
N PHE A 26 -5.49 -6.48 7.03
CA PHE A 26 -6.78 -5.82 7.14
C PHE A 26 -7.58 -5.85 5.84
N GLY A 27 -8.88 -6.12 5.93
CA GLY A 27 -9.80 -6.17 4.81
C GLY A 27 -10.37 -4.81 4.41
N GLY A 28 -11.11 -4.79 3.31
CA GLY A 28 -11.74 -3.59 2.77
C GLY A 28 -12.77 -2.93 3.70
N ASP A 29 -13.40 -3.68 4.60
CA ASP A 29 -14.27 -3.14 5.65
C ASP A 29 -13.51 -2.26 6.64
N VAL A 30 -12.29 -2.65 7.00
CA VAL A 30 -11.41 -1.86 7.87
C VAL A 30 -10.98 -0.57 7.17
N THR A 31 -10.59 -0.64 5.90
CA THR A 31 -10.25 0.55 5.10
C THR A 31 -11.43 1.50 4.96
N LYS A 32 -12.62 1.00 4.60
CA LYS A 32 -13.83 1.82 4.47
C LYS A 32 -14.19 2.53 5.78
N ARG A 33 -14.07 1.83 6.90
CA ARG A 33 -14.30 2.41 8.23
C ARG A 33 -13.28 3.50 8.56
N LEU A 34 -11.99 3.23 8.35
CA LEU A 34 -10.92 4.22 8.57
C LEU A 34 -11.19 5.50 7.79
N LEU A 35 -11.48 5.37 6.49
CA LEU A 35 -11.75 6.50 5.61
C LEU A 35 -12.99 7.29 6.07
N LYS A 36 -14.08 6.59 6.39
CA LYS A 36 -15.32 7.23 6.88
C LYS A 36 -15.12 7.97 8.19
N ASP A 37 -14.45 7.33 9.16
CA ASP A 37 -14.27 7.88 10.51
C ASP A 37 -13.36 9.13 10.49
N ASN A 38 -12.49 9.27 9.47
CA ASN A 38 -11.56 10.39 9.32
C ASN A 38 -11.90 11.35 8.17
N ASN A 39 -13.05 11.17 7.51
CA ASN A 39 -13.46 11.97 6.34
C ASN A 39 -12.38 12.02 5.23
N LEU A 40 -11.83 10.85 4.89
CA LEU A 40 -10.82 10.65 3.84
C LEU A 40 -11.39 9.83 2.68
N ASP A 41 -10.80 9.96 1.49
CA ASP A 41 -11.30 9.29 0.28
C ASP A 41 -10.50 8.04 -0.15
N LEU A 42 -9.20 8.01 0.14
CA LEU A 42 -8.25 7.02 -0.36
C LEU A 42 -7.10 6.79 0.63
N VAL A 43 -6.70 5.53 0.81
CA VAL A 43 -5.44 5.17 1.46
C VAL A 43 -4.39 4.89 0.40
N VAL A 44 -3.26 5.62 0.44
CA VAL A 44 -2.09 5.32 -0.39
C VAL A 44 -1.00 4.73 0.49
N ARG A 45 -0.39 3.62 0.05
CA ARG A 45 0.65 2.90 0.79
C ARG A 45 1.71 2.30 -0.13
N SER A 46 2.75 1.72 0.46
CA SER A 46 3.78 0.94 -0.24
C SER A 46 3.98 -0.43 0.44
N HIS A 47 5.23 -0.81 0.73
CA HIS A 47 5.67 -2.02 1.45
C HIS A 47 5.56 -3.36 0.70
N GLU A 48 4.69 -3.48 -0.31
CA GLU A 48 4.54 -4.70 -1.09
C GLU A 48 4.91 -4.45 -2.56
N VAL A 49 5.73 -5.34 -3.12
CA VAL A 49 6.10 -5.33 -4.54
C VAL A 49 4.85 -5.65 -5.36
N LYS A 50 4.59 -4.87 -6.41
CA LYS A 50 3.48 -5.07 -7.35
C LYS A 50 4.03 -5.15 -8.77
N ASP A 51 3.49 -6.06 -9.58
CA ASP A 51 3.98 -6.37 -10.92
C ASP A 51 4.04 -5.15 -11.85
N GLU A 52 3.04 -4.26 -11.77
CA GLU A 52 2.97 -3.05 -12.60
C GLU A 52 3.42 -1.79 -11.80
N GLY A 53 4.11 -2.00 -10.67
CA GLY A 53 4.53 -0.92 -9.75
C GLY A 53 3.40 -0.31 -8.93
N TYR A 54 2.13 -0.70 -9.15
CA TYR A 54 1.01 -0.34 -8.29
C TYR A 54 -0.09 -1.40 -8.32
N GLU A 55 -0.99 -1.35 -7.35
CA GLU A 55 -2.24 -2.12 -7.33
C GLU A 55 -3.34 -1.34 -6.62
N ILE A 56 -4.56 -1.45 -7.12
CA ILE A 56 -5.76 -0.86 -6.51
C ILE A 56 -6.57 -1.98 -5.86
N GLU A 57 -6.79 -1.86 -4.56
CA GLU A 57 -7.45 -2.86 -3.73
C GLU A 57 -8.64 -2.23 -2.98
N HIS A 58 -9.43 -3.07 -2.31
CA HIS A 58 -10.54 -2.65 -1.43
C HIS A 58 -11.56 -1.73 -2.13
N ASP A 59 -12.03 -2.13 -3.31
CA ASP A 59 -13.01 -1.40 -4.12
C ASP A 59 -12.57 0.03 -4.51
N GLY A 60 -11.28 0.22 -4.81
CA GLY A 60 -10.76 1.53 -5.20
C GLY A 60 -10.42 2.45 -4.03
N LYS A 61 -10.47 1.94 -2.80
CA LYS A 61 -10.23 2.71 -1.57
C LYS A 61 -8.84 2.54 -0.98
N LEU A 62 -8.03 1.65 -1.56
CA LEU A 62 -6.64 1.48 -1.22
C LEU A 62 -5.79 1.37 -2.48
N MET A 63 -4.68 2.10 -2.53
CA MET A 63 -3.68 1.99 -3.58
C MET A 63 -2.33 1.64 -2.96
N THR A 64 -1.72 0.56 -3.45
CA THR A 64 -0.34 0.21 -3.14
C THR A 64 0.54 0.66 -4.29
N VAL A 65 1.61 1.40 -4.00
CA VAL A 65 2.60 1.88 -4.98
C VAL A 65 4.00 1.42 -4.57
N PHE A 66 4.76 0.94 -5.54
CA PHE A 66 6.10 0.42 -5.37
C PHE A 66 7.04 0.97 -6.46
N SER A 67 8.05 1.73 -6.02
CA SER A 67 8.90 2.57 -6.89
C SER A 67 10.32 2.02 -7.13
N ALA A 68 10.61 0.79 -6.70
CA ALA A 68 11.93 0.18 -6.90
C ALA A 68 11.88 -0.82 -8.08
N PRO A 69 12.14 -0.38 -9.32
CA PRO A 69 12.14 -1.28 -10.45
C PRO A 69 13.25 -2.33 -10.35
N ASN A 70 13.00 -3.52 -10.90
CA ASN A 70 13.90 -4.68 -10.79
C ASN A 70 14.28 -5.04 -9.35
N TYR A 71 13.32 -5.01 -8.42
CA TYR A 71 13.59 -5.28 -7.01
C TYR A 71 14.35 -6.60 -6.82
N CYS A 72 15.47 -6.53 -6.07
CA CYS A 72 16.41 -7.64 -5.85
C CYS A 72 16.96 -8.32 -7.12
N ASP A 73 17.04 -7.61 -8.25
CA ASP A 73 17.47 -8.14 -9.56
C ASP A 73 16.62 -9.35 -10.04
N GLN A 74 15.47 -9.58 -9.41
CA GLN A 74 14.62 -10.74 -9.68
C GLN A 74 13.66 -10.51 -10.86
N GLU A 75 13.44 -9.25 -11.25
CA GLU A 75 12.44 -8.88 -12.24
C GLU A 75 13.05 -8.33 -13.52
N ARG A 76 13.96 -9.09 -14.13
CA ARG A 76 14.23 -8.98 -15.57
C ARG A 76 13.01 -9.51 -16.36
N ARG A 77 11.89 -8.79 -16.31
CA ARG A 77 10.75 -8.98 -17.21
C ARG A 77 10.62 -7.70 -18.02
N GLU A 78 10.77 -7.84 -19.33
CA GLU A 78 10.66 -6.77 -20.33
C GLU A 78 9.28 -6.11 -20.27
N LYS A 79 9.09 -5.17 -19.35
CA LYS A 79 7.93 -4.28 -19.31
C LYS A 79 8.39 -2.90 -18.85
N ASN A 80 8.65 -2.03 -19.83
CA ASN A 80 8.99 -0.62 -19.68
C ASN A 80 7.85 0.26 -19.11
N HIS A 81 7.10 -0.21 -18.11
CA HIS A 81 6.00 0.56 -17.51
C HIS A 81 6.00 0.55 -15.98
N GLN A 82 7.11 0.18 -15.35
CA GLN A 82 7.23 0.37 -13.91
C GLN A 82 7.34 1.87 -13.66
N CYS A 83 6.26 2.43 -13.09
CA CYS A 83 6.10 3.85 -12.87
C CYS A 83 7.34 4.47 -12.19
N ASP A 84 8.02 5.38 -12.89
CA ASP A 84 9.01 6.31 -12.32
C ASP A 84 8.32 7.34 -11.39
N LEU A 85 7.60 6.85 -10.38
CA LEU A 85 6.95 7.66 -9.33
C LEU A 85 7.94 8.02 -8.21
N LEU A 86 9.25 7.92 -8.48
CA LEU A 86 10.32 8.26 -7.53
C LEU A 86 10.21 9.70 -7.03
N GLU A 87 9.59 10.61 -7.79
CA GLU A 87 9.36 12.00 -7.34
C GLU A 87 8.07 12.16 -6.51
N THR A 88 7.06 11.29 -6.63
CA THR A 88 5.74 11.52 -6.00
C THR A 88 5.62 10.91 -4.60
N LEU A 89 6.32 9.80 -4.31
CA LEU A 89 6.14 9.09 -3.03
C LEU A 89 6.91 9.69 -1.84
N LEU A 90 8.00 10.43 -2.10
CA LEU A 90 8.70 11.16 -1.03
C LEU A 90 7.87 12.35 -0.52
N GLU A 91 7.05 12.98 -1.37
CA GLU A 91 6.12 14.03 -0.94
C GLU A 91 4.92 13.47 -0.15
N PHE A 92 4.41 12.28 -0.47
CA PHE A 92 3.20 11.75 0.20
C PHE A 92 3.40 11.32 1.67
N VAL A 93 4.61 10.97 2.08
CA VAL A 93 4.90 10.71 3.50
C VAL A 93 4.99 12.02 4.30
N GLU A 94 5.33 13.14 3.66
CA GLU A 94 5.24 14.48 4.27
C GLU A 94 3.79 15.01 4.33
N VAL A 95 2.90 14.66 3.39
CA VAL A 95 1.53 15.22 3.37
C VAL A 95 0.61 14.73 4.49
N VAL A 96 0.92 13.63 5.20
CA VAL A 96 0.09 13.14 6.32
C VAL A 96 0.57 13.65 7.69
N ASP A 97 1.66 14.44 7.73
CA ASP A 97 2.12 15.12 8.94
C ASP A 97 2.50 16.57 8.57
N LEU A 98 1.53 17.49 8.66
CA LEU A 98 1.67 18.87 9.15
C LEU A 98 0.41 19.70 8.85
N SER A 99 -0.20 20.21 9.94
CA SER A 99 -1.29 21.20 10.07
C SER A 99 -2.72 20.82 9.71
#